data_AF-A0A3R8YT20-F1
#
_entry.id   AF-A0A3R8YT20-F1
#
_cell.length_a   1.000
_cell.length_b   1.000
_cell.length_c   1.000
_cell.angle_alpha   90.00
_cell.angle_beta   90.00
_cell.angle_gamma   90.00
#
_symmetry.space_group_name_H-M   'P 1'
#
loop_
_entity.id
_entity.type
_entity.pdbx_description
1 polymer ?
#
loop_
_entity_poly.entity_id
_entity_poly.type
_entity_poly.pdbx_seq_one_letter_code
_entity_poly.pdbx_strand_id
1 'polypeptide(L)'
;MEKKLRISAAKDWYSFRISASGELEFKRVALWAADKHGSVTGLVSGTVSKKFANYLYKSSYTHGGYIHWDDMTPDQQKKAKQDCQIDVDRLKELQEDDTSS
;
A
#
# COMPACT_ATOMS: atom_id res chain seq x y z
N MET A 1 29.90 -9.93 4.97
CA MET A 1 29.32 -9.62 3.65
C MET A 1 27.97 -8.95 3.89
N GLU A 2 27.86 -7.63 3.65
CA GLU A 2 26.59 -6.91 3.83
C GLU A 2 25.57 -7.42 2.80
N LYS A 3 24.50 -8.05 3.28
CA LYS A 3 23.40 -8.47 2.42
C LYS A 3 22.63 -7.22 1.99
N LYS A 4 22.82 -6.82 0.73
CA LYS A 4 22.11 -5.70 0.10
C LYS A 4 20.60 -5.91 0.18
N LEU A 5 19.87 -4.89 0.59
CA LEU A 5 18.41 -4.82 0.47
C LEU A 5 18.03 -5.03 -0.99
N ARG A 6 17.15 -6.00 -1.27
CA ARG A 6 16.63 -6.23 -2.63
C ARG A 6 15.24 -5.63 -2.73
N ILE A 7 15.04 -4.80 -3.73
CA ILE A 7 13.77 -4.13 -4.02
C ILE A 7 13.31 -4.55 -5.41
N SER A 8 12.03 -4.89 -5.57
CA SER A 8 11.42 -5.18 -6.87
C SER A 8 10.03 -4.55 -6.98
N ALA A 9 9.56 -4.37 -8.22
CA ALA A 9 8.21 -3.88 -8.48
C ALA A 9 7.16 -4.89 -8.00
N ALA A 10 6.05 -4.39 -7.45
CA ALA A 10 4.95 -5.21 -6.93
C ALA A 10 3.71 -5.09 -7.82
N LYS A 11 3.86 -5.42 -9.11
CA LYS A 11 2.76 -5.30 -10.09
C LYS A 11 1.56 -6.14 -9.64
N ASP A 12 0.40 -5.52 -9.58
CA ASP A 12 -0.90 -6.16 -9.28
C ASP A 12 -0.96 -6.89 -7.92
N TRP A 13 -0.13 -6.46 -6.96
CA TRP A 13 -0.16 -6.94 -5.58
C TRP A 13 -0.79 -5.92 -4.64
N TYR A 14 -1.55 -6.43 -3.67
CA TYR A 14 -2.28 -5.63 -2.69
C TYR A 14 -2.02 -6.16 -1.29
N SER A 15 -1.81 -5.25 -0.33
CA SER A 15 -1.98 -5.58 1.08
C SER A 15 -3.45 -5.48 1.43
N PHE A 16 -3.96 -6.43 2.22
CA PHE A 16 -5.28 -6.34 2.78
C PHE A 16 -5.24 -6.46 4.29
N ARG A 17 -6.22 -5.87 4.97
CA ARG A 17 -6.49 -6.08 6.39
C ARG A 17 -7.99 -6.09 6.65
N ILE A 18 -8.38 -6.66 7.77
CA ILE A 18 -9.73 -6.49 8.32
C ILE A 18 -9.65 -5.36 9.35
N SER A 19 -10.44 -4.31 9.14
CA SER A 19 -10.54 -3.15 10.03
C SER A 19 -11.21 -3.53 11.35
N ALA A 20 -11.22 -2.61 12.32
CA ALA A 20 -11.92 -2.83 13.59
C ALA A 20 -13.44 -2.99 13.42
N SER A 21 -14.03 -2.46 12.34
CA SER A 21 -15.45 -2.65 12.01
C SER A 21 -15.74 -3.98 11.30
N GLY A 22 -14.73 -4.80 11.03
CA GLY A 22 -14.87 -6.04 10.27
C GLY A 22 -14.85 -5.85 8.76
N GLU A 23 -14.60 -4.62 8.28
CA GLU A 23 -14.52 -4.35 6.85
C GLU A 23 -13.14 -4.74 6.30
N LEU A 24 -13.14 -5.35 5.11
CA LEU A 24 -11.91 -5.56 4.37
C LEU A 24 -11.37 -4.20 3.91
N GLU A 25 -10.07 -3.99 3.92
CA GLU A 25 -9.44 -2.77 3.39
C GLU A 25 -8.24 -3.17 2.56
N PHE A 26 -8.07 -2.55 1.40
CA PHE A 26 -6.94 -2.80 0.51
C PHE A 26 -6.04 -1.58 0.36
N LYS A 27 -4.74 -1.84 0.19
CA LYS A 27 -3.77 -0.87 -0.32
C LYS A 27 -2.91 -1.50 -1.37
N ARG A 28 -2.62 -0.77 -2.45
CA ARG A 28 -1.71 -1.25 -3.49
C ARG A 28 -0.28 -1.32 -2.96
N VAL A 29 0.36 -2.47 -3.15
CA VAL A 29 1.79 -2.61 -2.86
C VAL A 29 2.55 -1.90 -3.99
N ALA A 30 3.42 -0.96 -3.63
CA ALA A 30 4.27 -0.26 -4.58
C ALA A 30 5.53 -1.09 -4.88
N LEU A 31 6.16 -1.65 -3.85
CA LEU A 31 7.42 -2.36 -3.94
C LEU A 31 7.48 -3.56 -3.00
N TRP A 32 8.17 -4.61 -3.43
CA TRP A 32 8.62 -5.70 -2.56
C TRP A 32 10.02 -5.39 -2.05
N ALA A 33 10.24 -5.53 -0.75
CA ALA A 33 11.55 -5.39 -0.12
C ALA A 33 11.91 -6.67 0.62
N ALA A 34 13.15 -7.15 0.45
CA ALA A 34 13.69 -8.29 1.21
C ALA A 34 14.78 -7.81 2.17
N ASP A 35 14.63 -8.12 3.46
CA ASP A 35 15.60 -7.77 4.49
C ASP A 35 16.87 -8.64 4.45
N LYS A 36 17.84 -8.36 5.33
CA LYS A 36 19.10 -9.13 5.43
C LYS A 36 18.90 -10.60 5.82
N HIS A 37 17.75 -10.95 6.37
CA HIS A 37 17.38 -12.33 6.71
C HIS A 37 16.63 -13.03 5.57
N GLY A 38 16.26 -12.30 4.51
CA GLY A 38 15.48 -12.79 3.38
C GLY A 38 13.98 -12.65 3.57
N SER A 39 13.53 -11.99 4.63
CA SER A 39 12.10 -11.77 4.88
C SER A 39 11.56 -10.74 3.90
N VAL A 40 10.53 -11.13 3.13
CA VAL A 40 9.90 -10.25 2.13
C VAL A 40 8.76 -9.47 2.77
N THR A 41 8.69 -8.18 2.48
CA THR A 41 7.62 -7.28 2.93
C THR A 41 7.20 -6.37 1.78
N GLY A 42 5.90 -6.19 1.60
CA GLY A 42 5.32 -5.23 0.68
C GLY A 42 5.27 -3.85 1.32
N LEU A 43 5.79 -2.87 0.59
CA LEU A 43 5.73 -1.46 0.96
C LEU A 43 4.59 -0.80 0.21
N VAL A 44 3.76 -0.08 0.94
CA VAL A 44 2.61 0.68 0.40
C VAL A 44 2.92 2.17 0.47
N SER A 45 2.38 2.91 -0.50
CA SER A 45 2.40 4.38 -0.46
C SER A 45 1.38 4.88 0.58
N GLY A 46 1.70 6.01 1.21
CA GLY A 46 0.68 6.81 1.88
C GLY A 46 1.25 8.01 2.60
N THR A 47 0.34 8.80 3.16
CA THR A 47 0.63 10.06 3.82
C THR A 47 0.48 9.89 5.33
N VAL A 48 1.61 9.75 6.02
CA VAL A 48 1.64 9.60 7.50
C VAL A 48 1.59 10.97 8.20
N SER A 49 1.89 12.07 7.49
CA SER A 49 1.74 13.44 8.00
C SER A 49 1.53 14.45 6.87
N LYS A 50 0.82 15.56 7.13
CA LYS A 50 0.57 16.65 6.17
C LYS A 50 1.84 17.35 5.64
N LYS A 51 3.00 17.15 6.27
CA LYS A 51 4.21 17.93 5.99
C LYS A 51 5.12 17.36 4.90
N PHE A 52 4.88 16.14 4.45
CA PHE A 52 5.75 15.50 3.46
C PHE A 52 4.95 14.57 2.55
N ALA A 53 5.16 14.75 1.25
CA ALA A 53 4.63 13.92 0.20
C ALA A 53 5.08 12.46 0.36
N ASN A 54 4.12 11.53 0.28
CA ASN A 54 4.30 10.11 -0.07
C ASN A 54 5.50 9.37 0.53
N TYR A 55 5.28 8.67 1.65
CA TYR A 55 6.25 7.69 2.15
C TYR A 55 5.85 6.28 1.77
N LEU A 56 6.88 5.44 1.57
CA LEU A 56 6.72 3.99 1.56
C LEU A 56 6.82 3.48 2.99
N TYR A 57 5.79 2.77 3.45
CA TYR A 57 5.80 2.14 4.76
C TYR A 57 5.26 0.71 4.68
N LYS A 58 5.60 -0.08 5.70
CA LYS A 58 5.03 -1.41 5.89
C LYS A 58 3.59 -1.24 6.40
N SER A 59 2.61 -1.73 5.64
CA SER A 59 1.22 -1.75 6.09
C SER A 59 1.06 -2.58 7.37
N SER A 60 0.16 -2.20 8.26
CA SER A 60 -0.13 -2.98 9.48
C SER A 60 -1.07 -4.14 9.14
N TYR A 61 -0.66 -5.37 9.45
CA TYR A 61 -1.37 -6.62 9.12
C TYR A 61 -2.07 -7.26 10.31
N THR A 62 -2.55 -6.49 11.30
CA THR A 62 -3.06 -7.05 12.57
C THR A 62 -4.05 -8.22 12.36
N HIS A 63 -4.78 -8.24 11.24
CA HIS A 63 -5.58 -9.38 10.77
C HIS A 63 -5.54 -9.54 9.23
N GLY A 64 -4.38 -9.36 8.60
CA GLY A 64 -4.26 -9.19 7.15
C GLY A 64 -3.08 -9.91 6.48
N GLY A 65 -2.90 -9.68 5.20
CA GLY A 65 -1.84 -10.29 4.39
C GLY A 65 -1.63 -9.59 3.04
N TYR A 66 -1.09 -10.34 2.09
CA TYR A 66 -0.96 -9.89 0.70
C TYR A 66 -1.74 -10.82 -0.22
N ILE A 67 -2.27 -10.26 -1.31
CA ILE A 67 -3.02 -11.00 -2.32
C ILE A 67 -2.70 -10.44 -3.70
N HIS A 68 -2.54 -11.32 -4.69
CA HIS A 68 -2.38 -10.93 -6.08
C HIS A 68 -3.75 -10.66 -6.70
N TRP A 69 -3.83 -9.74 -7.66
CA TRP A 69 -5.06 -9.36 -8.35
C TRP A 69 -5.85 -10.56 -8.89
N ASP A 70 -5.16 -11.52 -9.50
CA ASP A 70 -5.77 -12.70 -10.11
C ASP A 70 -6.37 -13.68 -9.08
N ASP A 71 -5.92 -13.60 -7.82
CA ASP A 71 -6.44 -14.43 -6.72
C ASP A 71 -7.62 -13.78 -6.00
N MET A 72 -7.99 -12.55 -6.36
CA MET A 72 -9.13 -11.84 -5.78
C MET A 72 -10.46 -12.26 -6.42
N THR A 73 -11.52 -12.29 -5.61
CA THR A 73 -12.88 -12.36 -6.14
C THR A 73 -13.26 -11.04 -6.86
N PRO A 74 -14.27 -11.04 -7.75
CA PRO A 74 -14.73 -9.82 -8.41
C PRO A 74 -15.11 -8.68 -7.43
N ASP A 75 -15.70 -9.03 -6.29
CA ASP A 75 -16.07 -8.04 -5.26
C ASP A 75 -14.83 -7.46 -4.57
N GLN A 76 -13.82 -8.28 -4.31
CA GLN A 76 -12.54 -7.84 -3.76
C GLN A 76 -11.80 -6.94 -4.75
N GLN A 77 -11.77 -7.29 -6.04
CA GLN A 77 -11.19 -6.47 -7.10
C GLN A 77 -11.87 -5.10 -7.21
N LYS A 78 -13.22 -5.08 -7.15
CA LYS A 78 -14.02 -3.84 -7.17
C LYS A 78 -13.66 -2.96 -5.97
N LYS A 79 -13.61 -3.54 -4.77
CA LYS A 79 -13.27 -2.81 -3.56
C LYS A 79 -11.82 -2.33 -3.52
N ALA A 80 -10.87 -3.16 -3.97
CA ALA A 80 -9.46 -2.78 -4.06
C ALA A 80 -9.26 -1.57 -4.98
N LYS A 81 -9.99 -1.51 -6.10
CA LYS A 81 -10.01 -0.31 -6.97
C LYS A 81 -10.55 0.92 -6.25
N GLN A 82 -11.65 0.78 -5.50
CA GLN A 82 -12.25 1.90 -4.76
C GLN A 82 -11.30 2.42 -3.67
N ASP A 83 -10.77 1.54 -2.82
CA ASP A 83 -9.87 1.91 -1.72
C ASP A 83 -8.59 2.59 -2.26
N CYS A 84 -8.04 2.10 -3.38
CA CYS A 84 -6.84 2.69 -3.98
C CYS A 84 -7.10 3.98 -4.77
N GLN A 85 -8.33 4.22 -5.26
CA GLN A 85 -8.69 5.46 -5.94
C GLN A 85 -8.77 6.62 -4.93
N ILE A 86 -9.30 6.36 -3.73
CA ILE A 86 -9.33 7.33 -2.62
C ILE A 86 -7.91 7.80 -2.27
N ASP A 87 -6.94 6.90 -2.29
CA ASP A 87 -5.54 7.27 -2.08
C ASP A 87 -5.03 8.21 -3.19
N VAL A 88 -5.35 7.95 -4.46
CA VAL A 88 -4.93 8.81 -5.59
C VAL A 88 -5.58 10.20 -5.53
N ASP A 89 -6.87 10.27 -5.21
CA ASP A 89 -7.59 11.55 -5.18
C ASP A 89 -7.12 12.42 -3.99
N ARG A 90 -6.86 11.81 -2.82
CA ARG A 90 -6.21 12.49 -1.69
C ARG A 90 -4.83 13.04 -2.02
N LEU A 91 -4.07 12.37 -2.89
CA LEU A 91 -2.77 12.90 -3.33
C LEU A 91 -2.88 14.13 -4.21
N LYS A 92 -3.96 14.25 -4.99
CA LYS A 92 -4.21 15.44 -5.82
C LYS A 92 -4.64 16.62 -4.97
N GLU A 93 -5.58 16.42 -4.05
CA GLU A 93 -6.03 17.47 -3.11
C GLU A 93 -4.86 18.08 -2.33
N LEU A 94 -3.93 17.25 -1.86
CA LEU A 94 -2.73 17.72 -1.15
C LEU A 94 -1.77 18.52 -2.04
N GLN A 95 -1.74 18.29 -3.36
CA GLN A 95 -0.91 19.06 -4.29
C GLN A 95 -1.51 20.43 -4.63
N GLU A 96 -2.84 20.53 -4.62
CA GLU A 96 -3.57 21.78 -4.86
C GLU A 96 -3.46 22.75 -3.66
N ASP A 97 -3.46 22.23 -2.42
CA ASP A 97 -3.24 23.03 -1.21
C ASP A 97 -1.82 23.66 -1.14
N ASP A 98 -0.78 22.93 -1.58
CA ASP A 98 0.61 23.41 -1.57
C ASP A 98 0.87 24.48 -2.66
N THR A 99 0.04 24.57 -3.70
CA THR A 99 0.20 25.53 -4.81
C THR A 99 -0.65 26.80 -4.67
N SER A 100 -1.48 26.88 -3.64
CA SER A 100 -2.41 27.99 -3.39
C SER A 100 -1.92 29.03 -2.36
N SER A 101 -0.61 29.04 -2.03
CA SER A 101 0.02 29.99 -1.09
C SER A 101 0.69 31.18 -1.77
#